data_AF-A0A950QLK8-F1
#
_entry.id   AF-A0A950QLK8-F1
#
_cell.length_a   1.000
_cell.length_b   1.000
_cell.length_c   1.000
_cell.angle_alpha   90.00
_cell.angle_beta   90.00
_cell.angle_gamma   90.00
#
_symmetry.space_group_name_H-M   'P 1'
#
loop_
_entity.id
_entity.type
_entity.pdbx_description
1 polymer ?
#
loop_
_entity_poly.entity_id
_entity_poly.type
_entity_poly.pdbx_seq_one_letter_code
_entity_poly.pdbx_strand_id
1 'polypeptide(L)'
;MPDLEDLTERARSEVVSRAELPGMSLLEHLEELRRRIIWSVVFIGAGFCVCYWFHEQIYELMQRPITFALRNHHLDTQLVYTNPTDPFNMYLKMALIGGIFVASPLVLYQVWLFISPGLYRHEKRYVVPFMVATVGLFI
;
A
#
# COMPACT_ATOMS: atom_id res chain seq x y z
N MET A 1 -48.43 -35.84 18.61
CA MET A 1 -48.10 -34.99 17.45
C MET A 1 -47.38 -33.78 18.01
N PRO A 2 -46.17 -33.43 17.55
CA PRO A 2 -45.49 -32.22 18.01
C PRO A 2 -46.40 -31.02 17.68
N ASP A 3 -46.55 -30.14 18.67
CA ASP A 3 -47.46 -29.00 18.58
C ASP A 3 -46.98 -28.03 17.51
N LEU A 4 -47.90 -27.51 16.69
CA LEU A 4 -47.58 -26.58 15.60
C LEU A 4 -46.89 -25.31 16.14
N GLU A 5 -47.19 -24.97 17.40
CA GLU A 5 -46.63 -23.83 18.11
C GLU A 5 -45.10 -23.98 18.34
N ASP A 6 -44.63 -25.18 18.73
CA ASP A 6 -43.20 -25.51 18.92
C ASP A 6 -42.43 -25.48 17.57
N LEU A 7 -43.08 -25.89 16.47
CA LEU A 7 -42.46 -25.81 15.14
C LEU A 7 -42.30 -24.35 14.67
N THR A 8 -43.27 -23.49 14.96
CA THR A 8 -43.17 -22.05 14.66
C THR A 8 -42.13 -21.33 15.53
N GLU A 9 -42.01 -21.68 16.80
CA GLU A 9 -40.98 -21.12 17.69
C GLU A 9 -39.57 -21.53 17.24
N ARG A 10 -39.38 -22.81 16.91
CA ARG A 10 -38.11 -23.33 16.38
C ARG A 10 -37.73 -22.69 15.05
N ALA A 11 -38.66 -22.59 14.11
CA ALA A 11 -38.42 -21.93 12.82
C ALA A 11 -38.08 -20.44 12.99
N ARG A 12 -38.76 -19.73 13.91
CA ARG A 12 -38.42 -18.35 14.25
C ARG A 12 -37.02 -18.24 14.86
N SER A 13 -36.66 -19.14 15.77
CA SER A 13 -35.33 -19.14 16.40
C SER A 13 -34.19 -19.44 15.42
N GLU A 14 -34.40 -20.34 14.45
CA GLU A 14 -33.41 -20.62 13.40
C GLU A 14 -33.26 -19.45 12.41
N VAL A 15 -34.36 -18.77 12.06
CA VAL A 15 -34.30 -17.58 11.19
C VAL A 15 -33.60 -16.41 11.88
N VAL A 16 -33.86 -16.19 13.19
CA VAL A 16 -33.17 -15.18 14.00
C VAL A 16 -31.69 -15.53 14.17
N SER A 17 -31.36 -16.79 14.46
CA SER A 17 -29.97 -17.26 14.55
C SER A 17 -29.22 -17.16 13.21
N ARG A 18 -29.90 -17.38 12.08
CA ARG A 18 -29.32 -17.17 10.74
C ARG A 18 -29.11 -15.69 10.42
N ALA A 19 -29.97 -14.79 10.91
CA ALA A 19 -29.79 -13.34 10.77
C ALA A 19 -28.66 -12.81 11.67
N GLU A 20 -28.40 -13.48 12.81
CA GLU A 20 -27.27 -13.21 13.70
C GLU A 20 -25.97 -13.96 13.33
N LEU A 21 -25.87 -14.56 12.13
CA LEU A 21 -24.58 -15.08 11.67
C LEU A 21 -23.59 -13.91 11.55
N PRO A 22 -22.48 -13.92 12.32
CA PRO A 22 -21.49 -12.85 12.31
C PRO A 22 -20.60 -12.99 11.06
N GLY A 23 -21.21 -12.88 9.88
CA GLY A 23 -20.50 -12.43 8.70
C GLY A 23 -20.25 -10.94 8.89
N MET A 24 -18.99 -10.54 8.87
CA MET A 24 -18.56 -9.15 9.10
C MET A 24 -19.50 -8.19 8.37
N SER A 25 -20.11 -7.26 9.11
CA SER A 25 -21.01 -6.28 8.52
C SER A 25 -20.26 -5.50 7.44
N LEU A 26 -20.93 -5.12 6.33
CA LEU A 26 -20.30 -4.26 5.32
C LEU A 26 -19.75 -2.97 5.93
N LEU A 27 -20.36 -2.48 7.02
CA LEU A 27 -19.88 -1.35 7.78
C LEU A 27 -18.53 -1.64 8.47
N GLU A 28 -18.35 -2.84 9.04
CA GLU A 28 -17.06 -3.25 9.64
C GLU A 28 -15.96 -3.38 8.59
N HIS A 29 -16.28 -3.87 7.40
CA HIS A 29 -15.31 -3.96 6.30
C HIS A 29 -14.87 -2.58 5.79
N LEU A 30 -15.80 -1.62 5.67
CA LEU A 30 -15.48 -0.23 5.32
C LEU A 30 -14.67 0.50 6.40
N GLU A 31 -14.94 0.21 7.68
CA GLU A 31 -14.17 0.75 8.80
C GLU A 31 -12.72 0.22 8.80
N GLU A 32 -12.53 -1.05 8.43
CA GLU A 32 -11.20 -1.60 8.19
C GLU A 32 -10.50 -0.90 7.03
N LEU A 33 -11.17 -0.67 5.88
CA LEU A 33 -10.59 0.06 4.75
C LEU A 33 -10.06 1.43 5.18
N ARG A 34 -10.89 2.22 5.89
CA ARG A 34 -10.50 3.56 6.36
C ARG A 34 -9.24 3.50 7.21
N ARG A 35 -9.19 2.58 8.18
CA ARG A 35 -8.03 2.40 9.06
C ARG A 35 -6.78 2.07 8.23
N ARG A 36 -6.89 1.15 7.28
CA ARG A 36 -5.78 0.71 6.43
C ARG A 36 -5.26 1.83 5.53
N ILE A 37 -6.15 2.63 4.92
CA ILE A 37 -5.77 3.79 4.10
C ILE A 37 -4.96 4.80 4.91
N ILE A 38 -5.40 5.13 6.14
CA ILE A 38 -4.68 6.07 7.00
C ILE A 38 -3.25 5.55 7.28
N TRP A 39 -3.11 4.27 7.62
CA TRP A 39 -1.79 3.67 7.83
C TRP A 39 -0.93 3.64 6.55
N SER A 40 -1.51 3.34 5.39
CA SER A 40 -0.79 3.38 4.11
C SER A 40 -0.26 4.78 3.79
N VAL A 41 -1.07 5.82 4.03
CA VAL A 41 -0.64 7.22 3.87
C VAL A 41 0.48 7.57 4.84
N VAL A 42 0.41 7.09 6.10
CA VAL A 42 1.50 7.28 7.08
C VAL A 42 2.78 6.59 6.63
N PHE A 43 2.72 5.36 6.10
CA PHE A 43 3.91 4.67 5.58
C PHE A 43 4.51 5.38 4.36
N ILE A 44 3.68 5.87 3.43
CA ILE A 44 4.14 6.67 2.29
C ILE A 44 4.79 7.97 2.77
N GLY A 45 4.17 8.65 3.75
CA GLY A 45 4.73 9.87 4.34
C GLY A 45 6.07 9.62 5.04
N ALA A 46 6.20 8.51 5.77
CA ALA A 46 7.45 8.11 6.39
C ALA A 46 8.52 7.78 5.34
N GLY A 47 8.17 7.01 4.29
CA GLY A 47 9.05 6.71 3.17
C GLY A 47 9.50 7.96 2.42
N PHE A 48 8.59 8.91 2.21
CA PHE A 48 8.90 10.23 1.64
C PHE A 48 9.90 10.99 2.52
N CYS A 49 9.69 11.07 3.85
CA CYS A 49 10.63 11.75 4.74
C CYS A 49 12.03 11.12 4.70
N VAL A 50 12.11 9.78 4.66
CA VAL A 50 13.39 9.07 4.54
C VAL A 50 14.06 9.37 3.19
N CYS A 51 13.35 9.23 2.08
CA CYS A 51 13.90 9.52 0.76
C CYS A 51 14.23 11.01 0.55
N TYR A 52 13.48 11.91 1.19
CA TYR A 52 13.79 13.33 1.20
C TYR A 52 15.08 13.61 1.97
N TRP A 53 15.35 12.90 3.08
CA TRP A 53 16.64 13.00 3.77
C TRP A 53 17.80 12.59 2.86
N PHE A 54 17.61 11.54 2.06
CA PHE A 54 18.62 11.01 1.14
C PHE A 54 18.55 11.58 -0.30
N HIS A 55 17.90 12.74 -0.49
CA HIS A 55 17.67 13.32 -1.82
C HIS A 55 18.96 13.58 -2.61
N GLU A 56 20.05 14.02 -1.96
CA GLU A 56 21.33 14.29 -2.61
C GLU A 56 21.94 13.03 -3.24
N GLN A 57 21.90 11.90 -2.53
CA GLN A 57 22.44 10.62 -3.00
C GLN A 57 21.65 10.07 -4.19
N ILE A 58 20.32 10.16 -4.11
CA ILE A 58 19.43 9.74 -5.20
C ILE A 58 19.67 10.59 -6.45
N TYR A 59 19.86 11.90 -6.25
CA TYR A 59 20.14 12.82 -7.34
C TYR A 59 21.51 12.57 -8.00
N GLU A 60 22.56 12.34 -7.20
CA GLU A 60 23.89 12.01 -7.74
C GLU A 60 23.86 10.71 -8.55
N LEU A 61 23.15 9.68 -8.06
CA LEU A 61 22.94 8.43 -8.78
C LEU A 61 22.26 8.66 -10.15
N MET A 62 21.27 9.55 -10.20
CA MET A 62 20.54 9.85 -11.43
C MET A 62 21.33 10.74 -12.41
N GLN A 63 22.20 11.62 -11.90
CA GLN A 63 23.07 12.45 -12.75
C GLN A 63 24.21 11.67 -13.42
N ARG A 64 24.70 10.59 -12.81
CA ARG A 64 25.80 9.78 -13.37
C ARG A 64 25.57 9.28 -14.80
N PRO A 65 24.44 8.66 -15.17
CA PRO A 65 24.20 8.23 -16.55
C PRO A 65 24.03 9.41 -17.51
N ILE A 66 23.41 10.51 -17.06
CA ILE A 66 23.17 11.70 -17.89
C ILE A 66 24.49 12.36 -18.27
N THR A 67 25.38 12.55 -17.29
CA THR A 67 26.71 13.14 -17.50
C THR A 67 27.62 12.24 -18.34
N PHE A 68 27.50 10.92 -18.21
CA PHE A 68 28.21 9.96 -19.09
C PHE A 68 27.73 10.04 -20.54
N ALA A 69 26.41 10.08 -20.77
CA ALA A 69 25.83 10.21 -22.11
C ALA A 69 26.17 11.57 -22.77
N LEU A 70 26.10 12.67 -22.02
CA LEU A 70 26.46 14.01 -22.54
C LEU A 70 27.94 14.12 -22.89
N ARG A 71 28.83 13.53 -22.07
CA ARG A 71 30.28 13.47 -22.37
C ARG A 71 30.56 12.70 -23.66
N ASN A 72 29.87 11.58 -23.91
CA ASN A 72 30.03 10.83 -25.16
C ASN A 72 29.58 11.61 -26.40
N HIS A 73 28.62 12.53 -26.25
CA HIS A 73 28.10 13.36 -27.34
C HIS A 73 28.75 14.76 -27.44
N HIS A 74 29.83 15.04 -26.68
CA HIS A 74 30.53 16.33 -26.68
C HIS A 74 29.63 17.55 -26.41
N LEU A 75 28.58 17.37 -25.59
CA LEU A 75 27.68 18.45 -25.17
C LEU A 75 28.03 18.92 -23.76
N ASP A 76 27.77 20.20 -23.48
CA ASP A 76 28.03 20.80 -22.18
C ASP A 76 27.33 20.03 -21.06
N THR A 77 28.10 19.63 -20.06
CA THR A 77 27.65 18.74 -18.96
C THR A 77 26.79 19.49 -17.92
N GLN A 78 26.49 20.77 -18.16
CA GLN A 78 25.68 21.58 -17.27
C GLN A 78 24.20 21.43 -17.61
N LEU A 79 23.45 20.78 -16.72
CA LEU A 79 22.00 20.89 -16.70
C LEU A 79 21.65 22.35 -16.40
N VAL A 80 21.25 23.09 -17.43
CA VAL A 80 20.81 24.48 -17.28
C VAL A 80 19.39 24.50 -16.74
N TYR A 81 19.26 24.84 -15.47
CA TYR A 81 17.97 25.09 -14.84
C TYR A 81 17.41 26.42 -15.37
N THR A 82 16.28 26.34 -16.08
CA THR A 82 15.67 27.51 -16.73
C THR A 82 14.86 28.33 -15.73
N ASN A 83 14.39 27.71 -14.63
CA ASN A 83 13.77 28.39 -13.50
C ASN A 83 14.43 28.04 -12.16
N PRO A 84 14.47 28.98 -11.19
CA PRO A 84 14.97 28.73 -9.84
C PRO A 84 14.14 27.69 -9.07
N THR A 85 12.90 27.43 -9.50
CA THR A 85 11.99 26.45 -8.88
C THR A 85 12.19 25.02 -9.40
N ASP A 86 12.89 24.84 -10.52
CA ASP A 86 13.09 23.53 -11.14
C ASP A 86 13.83 22.53 -10.22
N PRO A 87 14.92 22.90 -9.52
CA PRO A 87 15.62 21.98 -8.61
C PRO A 87 14.73 21.52 -7.45
N PHE A 88 13.94 22.44 -6.87
CA PHE A 88 13.04 22.13 -5.77
C PHE A 88 11.96 21.12 -6.18
N ASN A 89 11.30 21.35 -7.32
CA ASN A 89 10.25 20.46 -7.83
C ASN A 89 10.81 19.08 -8.22
N MET A 90 12.03 19.06 -8.76
CA MET A 90 12.73 17.81 -9.07
C MET A 90 13.03 17.01 -7.80
N TYR A 91 13.65 17.62 -6.77
CA TYR A 91 13.91 16.93 -5.50
C TYR A 91 12.63 16.43 -4.84
N LEU A 92 11.57 17.24 -4.86
CA LEU A 92 10.26 16.85 -4.33
C LEU A 92 9.70 15.62 -5.05
N LYS A 93 9.69 15.63 -6.39
CA LYS A 93 9.22 14.50 -7.20
C LYS A 93 10.06 13.24 -6.99
N MET A 94 11.39 13.39 -6.92
CA MET A 94 12.29 12.27 -6.68
C MET A 94 12.08 11.64 -5.30
N ALA A 95 11.99 12.47 -4.26
CA ALA A 95 11.71 11.99 -2.91
C ALA A 95 10.33 11.34 -2.81
N LEU A 96 9.32 11.88 -3.51
CA LEU A 96 7.96 11.31 -3.55
C LEU A 96 7.95 9.94 -4.24
N ILE A 97 8.52 9.84 -5.43
CA ILE A 97 8.56 8.59 -6.20
C ILE A 97 9.42 7.55 -5.47
N GLY A 98 10.61 7.93 -5.01
CA GLY A 98 11.49 7.05 -4.23
C GLY A 98 10.84 6.59 -2.93
N GLY A 99 10.19 7.51 -2.21
CA GLY A 99 9.48 7.22 -0.97
C GLY A 99 8.32 6.25 -1.18
N ILE A 100 7.54 6.41 -2.26
CA ILE A 100 6.49 5.46 -2.65
C ILE A 100 7.09 4.09 -2.98
N PHE A 101 8.24 4.04 -3.66
CA PHE A 101 8.89 2.77 -4.02
C PHE A 101 9.34 2.00 -2.77
N VAL A 102 9.97 2.70 -1.82
CA VAL A 102 10.40 2.12 -0.53
C VAL A 102 9.20 1.77 0.36
N ALA A 103 8.14 2.57 0.34
CA ALA A 103 6.91 2.30 1.09
C ALA A 103 6.02 1.24 0.43
N SER A 104 6.23 0.91 -0.85
CA SER A 104 5.42 -0.02 -1.65
C SER A 104 5.18 -1.36 -0.95
N PRO A 105 6.19 -2.05 -0.38
CA PRO A 105 5.96 -3.33 0.30
C PRO A 105 5.02 -3.21 1.51
N LEU A 106 5.10 -2.11 2.26
CA LEU A 106 4.26 -1.84 3.42
C LEU A 106 2.83 -1.45 3.02
N VAL A 107 2.68 -0.68 1.93
CA VAL A 107 1.38 -0.31 1.37
C VAL A 107 0.68 -1.56 0.82
N LEU A 108 1.39 -2.38 0.05
CA LEU A 108 0.91 -3.68 -0.45
C LEU A 108 0.48 -4.58 0.70
N TYR A 109 1.24 -4.62 1.79
CA TYR A 109 0.86 -5.37 2.98
C TYR A 109 -0.49 -4.91 3.56
N GLN A 110 -0.72 -3.60 3.69
CA GLN A 110 -2.00 -3.10 4.20
C GLN A 110 -3.17 -3.36 3.24
N VAL A 111 -2.93 -3.33 1.93
CA VAL A 111 -3.94 -3.70 0.91
C VAL A 111 -4.30 -5.18 1.03
N TRP A 112 -3.32 -6.08 1.18
CA TRP A 112 -3.57 -7.50 1.40
C TRP A 112 -4.32 -7.79 2.69
N LEU A 113 -4.00 -7.06 3.75
CA LEU A 113 -4.66 -7.23 5.03
C LEU A 113 -6.12 -6.80 4.99
N PHE A 114 -6.47 -5.82 4.14
CA PHE A 114 -7.85 -5.45 3.80
C PHE A 114 -8.58 -6.53 2.97
N ILE A 115 -7.88 -7.24 2.09
CA ILE A 115 -8.45 -8.33 1.27
C ILE A 115 -8.65 -9.62 2.10
N SER A 116 -7.74 -9.90 3.05
CA SER A 116 -7.75 -11.11 3.87
C SER A 116 -9.04 -11.41 4.66
N PRO A 117 -9.82 -10.45 5.21
CA PRO A 117 -11.09 -10.75 5.85
C PRO A 117 -12.12 -11.40 4.92
N GLY A 118 -12.04 -11.17 3.60
CA GLY A 118 -12.89 -11.84 2.61
C GLY A 118 -12.41 -13.24 2.21
N LEU A 119 -11.26 -13.69 2.72
CA LEU A 119 -10.57 -14.92 2.29
C LEU A 119 -10.62 -15.99 3.38
N TYR A 120 -10.92 -17.24 3.01
CA TYR A 120 -11.14 -18.33 3.97
C TYR A 120 -9.92 -18.55 4.87
N ARG A 121 -10.15 -18.78 6.18
CA ARG A 121 -9.13 -18.97 7.25
C ARG A 121 -7.92 -19.85 6.87
N HIS A 122 -8.08 -20.81 5.96
CA HIS A 122 -7.03 -21.69 5.46
C HIS A 122 -6.00 -21.02 4.52
N GLU A 123 -6.34 -19.92 3.84
CA GLU A 123 -5.48 -19.23 2.88
C GLU A 123 -4.62 -18.14 3.53
N LYS A 124 -4.88 -17.82 4.80
CA LYS A 124 -4.09 -16.87 5.58
C LYS A 124 -2.60 -17.25 5.65
N ARG A 125 -2.27 -18.53 5.43
CA ARG A 125 -0.89 -19.05 5.34
C ARG A 125 -0.13 -18.56 4.09
N TYR A 126 -0.83 -18.24 3.00
CA TYR A 126 -0.21 -17.72 1.77
C TYR A 126 0.16 -16.24 1.84
N VAL A 127 -0.38 -15.50 2.83
CA VAL A 127 -0.05 -14.09 3.05
C VAL A 127 1.45 -13.93 3.36
N VAL A 128 2.04 -14.84 4.13
CA VAL A 128 3.46 -14.77 4.53
C VAL A 128 4.44 -14.94 3.36
N PRO A 129 4.38 -16.02 2.53
CA PRO A 129 5.27 -16.14 1.38
C PRO A 129 5.03 -15.05 0.33
N PHE A 130 3.78 -14.59 0.17
CA PHE A 130 3.48 -13.46 -0.69
C PHE A 130 4.16 -12.17 -0.21
N MET A 131 4.18 -11.93 1.11
CA MET A 131 4.83 -10.78 1.74
C MET A 131 6.35 -10.77 1.52
N VAL A 132 7.00 -11.94 1.64
CA VAL A 132 8.43 -12.09 1.35
C VAL A 132 8.70 -11.84 -0.14
N ALA A 133 7.82 -12.34 -1.02
CA ALA A 133 7.93 -12.13 -2.45
C ALA A 133 7.76 -10.65 -2.84
N THR A 134 6.82 -9.90 -2.25
CA THR A 134 6.66 -8.47 -2.55
C THR A 134 7.81 -7.63 -2.03
N VAL A 135 8.34 -7.91 -0.84
CA VAL A 135 9.55 -7.24 -0.34
C VAL A 135 10.73 -7.54 -1.28
N GLY A 136 10.89 -8.79 -1.71
CA GLY A 136 11.96 -9.20 -2.63
C GLY A 136 11.80 -8.74 -4.08
N LEU A 137 10.59 -8.41 -4.54
CA LEU A 137 10.33 -7.90 -5.88
C LEU A 137 10.65 -6.40 -6.01
N PHE A 138 10.45 -5.63 -4.93
CA PHE A 138 10.61 -4.18 -4.92
C PHE A 138 11.98 -3.70 -4.44
N ILE A 139 12.78 -4.56 -3.80
CA ILE A 139 14.20 -4.33 -3.50
C ILE A 139 15.04 -4.77 -4.69
#